data_AF-A0A948BP82-F1
#
_entry.id   AF-A0A948BP82-F1
#
_cell.length_a   1.000
_cell.length_b   1.000
_cell.length_c   1.000
_cell.angle_alpha   90.00
_cell.angle_beta   90.00
_cell.angle_gamma   90.00
#
_symmetry.space_group_name_H-M   'P 1'
#
loop_
_entity.id
_entity.type
_entity.pdbx_description
1 polymer ?
#
loop_
_entity_poly.entity_id
_entity_poly.type
_entity_poly.pdbx_seq_one_letter_code
_entity_poly.pdbx_strand_id
1 'polypeptide(L)'
;MNKAGLTLMEIIVATVVLAIILASATNLFVVGRRYIQHNRSRMIGSELGRFFLDPLHLNVTQAEWGDNCLSGNLTDCPRSQRLDNIYNATYTFSNVTDTDLRRVTVDIKWNEIQP
;
A
#
# COMPACT_ATOMS: atom_id res chain seq x y z
N MET A 1 37.83 -25.16 46.42
CA MET A 1 36.89 -24.42 45.54
C MET A 1 36.61 -25.28 44.32
N ASN A 2 35.39 -25.80 44.20
CA ASN A 2 35.02 -26.80 43.17
C ASN A 2 34.85 -26.11 41.81
N LYS A 3 35.92 -26.09 41.01
CA LYS A 3 35.97 -25.44 39.68
C LYS A 3 34.89 -25.97 38.72
N ALA A 4 34.49 -27.23 38.84
CA ALA A 4 33.50 -27.88 37.96
C ALA A 4 32.07 -27.33 38.12
N GLY A 5 31.69 -26.86 39.31
CA GLY A 5 30.37 -26.24 39.53
C GLY A 5 30.28 -24.84 38.93
N LEU A 6 31.41 -24.12 38.90
CA LEU A 6 31.49 -22.78 38.31
C LEU A 6 31.37 -22.83 36.78
N THR A 7 32.04 -23.79 36.13
CA THR A 7 32.00 -23.97 34.67
C THR A 7 30.64 -24.44 34.15
N LEU A 8 29.91 -25.24 34.93
CA LEU A 8 28.59 -25.74 34.51
C LEU A 8 27.53 -24.63 34.59
N MET A 9 27.59 -23.78 35.61
CA MET A 9 26.69 -22.62 35.72
C MET A 9 26.96 -21.59 34.62
N GLU A 10 28.23 -21.36 34.26
CA GLU A 10 28.61 -20.46 33.17
C GLU A 10 28.04 -20.90 31.81
N ILE A 11 28.06 -22.20 31.52
CA ILE A 11 27.46 -22.75 30.29
C ILE A 11 25.94 -22.55 30.28
N ILE A 12 25.26 -22.74 31.42
CA ILE A 12 23.80 -22.54 31.52
C ILE A 12 23.45 -21.06 31.30
N VAL A 13 24.21 -20.14 31.88
CA VAL A 13 23.97 -18.70 31.67
C VAL A 13 24.20 -18.33 30.20
N ALA A 14 25.27 -18.85 29.59
CA ALA A 14 25.56 -18.59 28.18
C ALA A 14 24.47 -19.10 27.24
N THR A 15 23.90 -20.29 27.48
CA THR A 15 22.82 -20.83 26.65
C THR A 15 21.52 -20.05 26.81
N VAL A 16 21.20 -19.60 28.02
CA VAL A 16 20.01 -18.75 28.26
C VAL A 16 20.13 -17.41 27.54
N VAL A 17 21.29 -16.75 27.64
CA VAL A 17 21.53 -15.48 26.94
C VAL A 17 21.46 -15.68 25.42
N LEU A 18 22.04 -16.75 24.89
CA LEU A 18 21.97 -17.07 23.47
C LEU A 18 20.52 -17.30 23.00
N ALA A 19 19.73 -18.03 23.78
CA ALA A 19 18.32 -18.29 23.45
C ALA A 19 17.50 -17.00 23.36
N ILE A 20 17.72 -16.06 24.29
CA ILE A 20 17.04 -14.76 24.29
C ILE A 20 17.43 -13.95 23.04
N ILE A 21 18.72 -13.93 22.70
CA ILE A 21 19.21 -13.21 21.51
C ILE A 21 18.57 -13.78 20.24
N LEU A 22 18.58 -15.10 20.07
CA LEU A 22 17.99 -15.73 18.89
C LEU A 22 16.48 -15.49 18.80
N ALA A 23 15.75 -15.61 19.92
CA ALA A 23 14.32 -15.31 19.95
C ALA A 23 14.02 -13.83 19.62
N SER A 24 14.86 -12.90 20.06
CA SER A 24 14.71 -11.49 19.72
C SER A 24 15.00 -11.21 18.24
N ALA A 25 16.02 -11.86 17.67
CA ALA A 25 16.42 -11.70 16.28
C ALA A 25 15.35 -12.24 15.31
N THR A 26 14.73 -13.38 15.61
CA THR A 26 13.65 -13.94 14.77
C THR A 26 12.42 -13.02 14.75
N ASN A 27 12.04 -12.47 15.89
CA ASN A 27 10.93 -11.51 15.97
C ASN A 27 11.23 -10.23 15.16
N LEU A 28 12.44 -9.69 15.29
CA LEU A 28 12.90 -8.53 14.51
C LEU A 28 12.88 -8.82 13.00
N PHE A 29 13.30 -10.02 12.60
CA PHE A 29 13.29 -10.43 11.20
C PHE A 29 11.86 -10.49 10.63
N VAL A 30 10.91 -11.08 11.35
CA VAL A 30 9.51 -11.16 10.92
C VAL A 30 8.90 -9.76 10.79
N VAL A 31 9.14 -8.88 11.76
CA VAL A 31 8.66 -7.49 11.71
C VAL A 31 9.31 -6.73 10.56
N GLY A 32 10.62 -6.87 10.37
CA GLY A 32 11.36 -6.25 9.26
C GLY A 32 10.83 -6.67 7.90
N ARG A 33 10.53 -7.96 7.71
CA ARG A 33 9.94 -8.47 6.47
C ARG A 33 8.56 -7.86 6.20
N ARG A 34 7.68 -7.84 7.22
CA ARG A 34 6.36 -7.21 7.12
C ARG A 34 6.47 -5.72 6.76
N TYR A 35 7.40 -5.01 7.39
CA TYR A 35 7.65 -3.60 7.12
C TYR A 35 8.09 -3.35 5.66
N ILE A 36 9.00 -4.17 5.14
CA ILE A 36 9.46 -4.05 3.74
C ILE A 36 8.31 -4.31 2.76
N GLN A 37 7.49 -5.34 3.01
CA GLN A 37 6.34 -5.65 2.17
C GLN A 37 5.32 -4.52 2.18
N HIS A 38 5.03 -3.96 3.34
CA HIS A 38 4.12 -2.82 3.46
C HIS A 38 4.61 -1.58 2.71
N ASN A 39 5.91 -1.30 2.77
CA ASN A 39 6.48 -0.21 1.99
C ASN A 39 6.40 -0.45 0.48
N ARG A 40 6.58 -1.69 0.02
CA ARG A 40 6.37 -2.04 -1.40
C ARG A 40 4.91 -1.83 -1.80
N SER A 41 3.96 -2.26 -0.97
CA SER A 41 2.52 -2.05 -1.20
C SER A 41 2.16 -0.56 -1.29
N ARG A 42 2.77 0.29 -0.46
CA ARG A 42 2.60 1.75 -0.52
C ARG A 42 3.12 2.34 -1.83
N MET A 43 4.29 1.88 -2.31
CA MET A 43 4.85 2.32 -3.58
C MET A 43 3.94 1.92 -4.76
N ILE A 44 3.49 0.66 -4.79
CA ILE A 44 2.55 0.15 -5.79
C ILE A 44 1.25 0.98 -5.76
N GLY A 45 0.73 1.31 -4.58
CA GLY A 45 -0.46 2.16 -4.44
C GLY A 45 -0.32 3.52 -5.14
N SER A 46 0.87 4.14 -5.06
CA SER A 46 1.13 5.41 -5.76
C SER A 46 1.20 5.26 -7.29
N GLU A 47 1.80 4.18 -7.78
CA GLU A 47 1.89 3.88 -9.20
C GLU A 47 0.52 3.53 -9.78
N LEU A 48 -0.29 2.76 -9.06
CA LEU A 48 -1.67 2.46 -9.42
C LEU A 48 -2.53 3.73 -9.44
N GLY A 49 -2.36 4.61 -8.44
CA GLY A 49 -3.03 5.91 -8.41
C GLY A 49 -2.77 6.70 -9.68
N ARG A 50 -1.51 6.76 -10.11
CA ARG A 50 -1.14 7.39 -11.39
C ARG A 50 -1.74 6.64 -12.58
N PHE A 51 -1.62 5.32 -12.64
CA PHE A 51 -2.15 4.52 -13.75
C PHE A 51 -3.65 4.72 -13.99
N PHE A 52 -4.44 4.80 -12.92
CA PHE A 52 -5.89 5.01 -13.00
C PHE A 52 -6.29 6.47 -13.25
N LEU A 53 -5.50 7.43 -12.75
CA LEU A 53 -5.75 8.86 -12.98
C LEU A 53 -5.27 9.33 -14.35
N ASP A 54 -4.17 8.76 -14.87
CA ASP A 54 -3.57 9.15 -16.13
C ASP A 54 -4.62 9.22 -17.24
N PRO A 55 -5.39 8.19 -17.62
CA PRO A 55 -6.32 8.28 -18.75
C PRO A 55 -7.40 9.38 -18.64
N LEU A 56 -7.70 9.89 -17.44
CA LEU A 56 -8.66 10.99 -17.28
C LEU A 56 -8.15 12.31 -17.87
N HIS A 57 -6.84 12.55 -17.88
CA HIS A 57 -6.28 13.77 -18.46
C HIS A 57 -6.48 13.87 -19.98
N LEU A 58 -6.63 12.72 -20.66
CA LEU A 58 -6.83 12.65 -22.10
C LEU A 58 -8.28 12.98 -22.48
N ASN A 59 -9.23 12.89 -21.55
CA ASN A 59 -10.64 13.25 -21.78
C ASN A 59 -10.91 14.75 -21.60
N VAL A 60 -9.87 15.55 -21.35
CA VAL A 60 -9.94 17.01 -21.25
C VAL A 60 -9.22 17.60 -22.48
N THR A 61 -9.74 17.31 -23.67
CA THR A 61 -9.28 17.96 -24.89
C THR A 61 -10.14 19.19 -25.20
N GLN A 62 -9.57 20.14 -25.95
CA GLN A 62 -10.32 21.33 -26.40
C GLN A 62 -11.51 20.96 -27.30
N ALA A 63 -11.44 19.81 -27.99
CA ALA A 63 -12.52 19.32 -28.85
C ALA A 63 -13.75 18.82 -28.08
N GLU A 64 -13.57 18.40 -26.83
CA GLU A 64 -14.61 17.80 -25.98
C GLU A 64 -14.99 18.71 -24.80
N TRP A 65 -14.67 20.00 -24.89
CA TRP A 65 -14.91 20.96 -23.81
C TRP A 65 -16.41 21.16 -23.58
N GLY A 66 -16.91 20.71 -22.42
CA GLY A 66 -18.33 20.81 -22.05
C GLY A 66 -19.16 19.58 -22.40
N ASP A 67 -18.65 18.69 -23.25
CA ASP A 67 -19.28 17.40 -23.61
C ASP A 67 -18.29 16.26 -23.36
N ASN A 68 -17.82 16.15 -22.12
CA ASN A 68 -16.93 15.09 -21.69
C ASN A 68 -17.45 14.46 -20.41
N CYS A 69 -16.85 13.33 -20.05
CA CYS A 69 -17.27 12.56 -18.89
C CYS A 69 -17.18 13.39 -17.57
N LEU A 70 -16.31 14.41 -17.54
CA LEU A 70 -16.13 15.31 -16.39
C LEU A 70 -17.10 16.50 -16.38
N SER A 71 -17.78 16.83 -17.49
CA SER A 71 -18.59 18.05 -17.61
C SER A 71 -20.00 17.90 -17.04
N GLY A 72 -20.53 16.69 -16.87
CA GLY A 72 -21.82 16.45 -16.20
C GLY A 72 -22.61 15.26 -16.69
N ASN A 73 -22.24 14.70 -17.85
CA ASN A 73 -22.82 13.48 -18.39
C ASN A 73 -21.87 12.31 -18.06
N LEU A 74 -22.08 11.66 -16.90
CA LEU A 74 -21.27 10.53 -16.40
C LEU A 74 -21.37 9.25 -17.25
N THR A 75 -21.90 9.38 -18.47
CA THR A 75 -22.33 8.27 -19.32
C THR A 75 -21.15 7.48 -19.86
N ASP A 76 -19.98 8.12 -20.02
CA ASP A 76 -18.72 7.49 -20.47
C ASP A 76 -17.54 7.68 -19.50
N CYS A 77 -17.82 7.95 -18.21
CA CYS A 77 -16.77 7.98 -17.18
C CYS A 77 -16.26 6.57 -16.84
N PRO A 78 -14.95 6.42 -16.53
CA PRO A 78 -14.46 5.26 -15.80
C PRO A 78 -15.25 5.13 -14.48
N ARG A 79 -15.93 4.00 -14.26
CA ARG A 79 -16.74 3.76 -13.06
C ARG A 79 -16.01 2.89 -12.05
N SER A 80 -15.89 1.62 -12.39
CA SER A 80 -15.20 0.62 -11.61
C SER A 80 -14.29 -0.16 -12.54
N GLN A 81 -12.98 -0.04 -12.33
CA GLN A 81 -12.00 -0.77 -13.12
C GLN A 81 -11.31 -1.79 -12.23
N ARG A 82 -11.14 -3.00 -12.77
CA ARG A 82 -10.41 -4.07 -12.11
C ARG A 82 -9.12 -4.29 -12.88
N LEU A 83 -8.00 -4.25 -12.17
CA LEU A 83 -6.72 -4.68 -12.72
C LEU A 83 -6.40 -6.06 -12.13
N ASP A 84 -6.25 -7.04 -13.01
CA ASP A 84 -5.85 -8.41 -12.67
C ASP A 84 -6.71 -9.09 -11.58
N ASN A 85 -7.99 -8.72 -11.48
CA ASN A 85 -8.94 -9.15 -10.42
C ASN A 85 -8.53 -8.86 -8.96
N ILE A 86 -7.37 -8.26 -8.73
CA ILE A 86 -6.79 -7.97 -7.41
C ILE A 86 -7.08 -6.53 -6.98
N TYR A 87 -6.92 -5.58 -7.91
CA TYR A 87 -7.09 -4.16 -7.62
C TYR A 87 -8.44 -3.68 -8.12
N ASN A 88 -9.26 -3.12 -7.23
CA ASN A 88 -10.55 -2.55 -7.56
C ASN A 88 -10.50 -1.04 -7.38
N ALA A 89 -10.50 -0.30 -8.48
CA ALA A 89 -10.56 1.16 -8.47
C ALA A 89 -12.02 1.62 -8.64
N THR A 90 -12.43 2.60 -7.85
CA THR A 90 -13.74 3.25 -7.92
C THR A 90 -13.56 4.76 -8.02
N TYR A 91 -14.26 5.39 -8.95
CA TYR A 91 -14.13 6.82 -9.25
C TYR A 91 -15.32 7.58 -8.69
N THR A 92 -15.05 8.71 -8.05
CA THR A 92 -16.07 9.65 -7.55
C THR A 92 -15.77 11.04 -8.06
N PHE A 93 -16.82 11.71 -8.53
CA PHE A 93 -16.75 13.01 -9.19
C PHE A 93 -17.55 14.02 -8.38
N SER A 94 -16.96 15.18 -8.09
CA SER A 94 -17.60 16.25 -7.32
C SER A 94 -17.21 17.63 -7.84
N ASN A 95 -18.09 18.62 -7.66
CA ASN A 95 -17.76 20.02 -7.95
C ASN A 95 -16.88 20.59 -6.84
N VAL A 96 -15.92 21.42 -7.22
CA VAL A 96 -15.20 22.28 -6.27
C VAL A 96 -16.00 23.57 -6.13
N THR A 97 -16.42 23.87 -4.90
CA THR A 97 -17.23 25.07 -4.58
C THR A 97 -16.56 26.34 -5.10
N ASP A 98 -17.36 27.25 -5.65
CA ASP A 98 -16.95 28.57 -6.15
C ASP A 98 -15.91 28.55 -7.28
N THR A 99 -15.81 27.43 -8.02
CA THR A 99 -14.93 27.30 -9.20
C THR A 99 -15.59 26.47 -10.29
N ASP A 100 -15.10 26.60 -11.52
CA ASP A 100 -15.48 25.71 -12.64
C ASP A 100 -14.69 24.39 -12.63
N LEU A 101 -13.98 24.09 -11.53
CA LEU A 101 -13.14 22.90 -11.41
C LEU A 101 -13.95 21.69 -10.93
N ARG A 102 -13.59 20.52 -11.45
CA ARG A 102 -14.10 19.22 -11.02
C ARG A 102 -13.03 18.48 -10.24
N ARG A 103 -13.43 17.87 -9.12
CA ARG A 103 -12.59 16.96 -8.34
C ARG A 103 -12.93 15.54 -8.69
N VAL A 104 -11.92 14.79 -9.12
CA VAL A 104 -11.98 13.34 -9.27
C VAL A 104 -11.22 12.71 -8.13
N THR A 105 -11.86 11.77 -7.42
CA THR A 105 -11.22 10.97 -6.39
C THR A 105 -11.31 9.50 -6.78
N VAL A 106 -10.16 8.83 -6.80
CA VAL A 106 -10.05 7.40 -7.08
C VAL A 106 -9.76 6.67 -5.78
N ASP A 107 -10.66 5.77 -5.39
CA ASP A 107 -10.47 4.87 -4.25
C ASP A 107 -10.10 3.48 -4.81
N ILE A 108 -8.89 3.04 -4.49
CA ILE A 108 -8.30 1.77 -4.94
C ILE A 108 -8.23 0.82 -3.75
N LYS A 109 -8.93 -0.30 -3.85
CA LYS A 109 -8.98 -1.34 -2.80
C LYS A 109 -8.32 -2.61 -3.28
N TRP A 110 -7.44 -3.15 -2.45
CA TRP A 110 -6.83 -4.47 -2.62
C TRP A 110 -6.45 -5.06 -1.27
N ASN A 111 -6.31 -6.38 -1.22
CA ASN A 111 -5.75 -7.05 -0.05
C ASN A 111 -4.23 -6.99 -0.13
N GLU A 112 -3.61 -6.43 0.90
CA GLU A 112 -2.16 -6.49 1.02
C GLU A 112 -1.70 -7.96 1.12
N ILE A 113 -0.69 -8.34 0.35
CA ILE A 113 -0.13 -9.68 0.37
C ILE A 113 0.55 -9.90 1.73
N GLN A 114 -0.06 -10.71 2.58
CA GLN A 114 0.51 -11.06 3.87
C GLN A 114 1.59 -12.16 3.72
N PRO A 115 2.69 -12.09 4.50
CA PRO A 115 3.76 -13.08 4.47
C PRO A 115 3.41 -14.44 5.07
#